data_AF-A0A7X6UNY1-F1
#
_entry.id   AF-A0A7X6UNY1-F1
#
_cell.length_a   1.000
_cell.length_b   1.000
_cell.length_c   1.000
_cell.angle_alpha   90.00
_cell.angle_beta   90.00
_cell.angle_gamma   90.00
#
_symmetry.space_group_name_H-M   'P 1'
#
loop_
_entity.id
_entity.type
_entity.pdbx_description
1 polymer ?
#
loop_
_entity_poly.entity_id
_entity_poly.type
_entity_poly.pdbx_seq_one_letter_code
_entity_poly.pdbx_strand_id
1 'polypeptide(L)'
;MRLSHLSWVQVQEYFKSNDLVVLSCGSIEEHGKHNPLGVDSLVPDRLLDLIEEKCSCLIAPTMPYGATDDLTAYPGTIDIGQETMRLVMQSIADSLIEHGAKRFVVVNGHGGNANPLDRISLNLHRRGYWMAVFNWWTTAGSLNPDWDGGHGSFQETAAVLGVDPKLVHYEYMDDEHLVDDVSSTLPTAGFDYVKFGESTVRMFRDTRSYATNGWLGKKHPKEATVEVGQEMLDTTADYIARFIDEFKTVPLPPVLKK
;
A
#
# COMPACT_ATOMS: atom_id res chain seq x y z
N MET A 1 -3.77 17.74 7.76
CA MET A 1 -5.18 18.08 8.07
C MET A 1 -6.05 16.90 7.67
N ARG A 2 -6.71 16.24 8.62
CA ARG A 2 -7.65 15.14 8.34
C ARG A 2 -9.01 15.64 7.87
N LEU A 3 -9.44 15.23 6.68
CA LEU A 3 -10.75 15.56 6.13
C LEU A 3 -11.90 15.18 7.08
N SER A 4 -11.79 14.04 7.77
CA SER A 4 -12.77 13.56 8.76
C SER A 4 -12.93 14.47 9.98
N HIS A 5 -11.99 15.39 10.23
CA HIS A 5 -12.00 16.31 11.37
C HIS A 5 -12.33 17.76 10.99
N LEU A 6 -12.60 18.02 9.71
CA LEU A 6 -12.89 19.36 9.19
C LEU A 6 -14.38 19.55 8.91
N SER A 7 -14.88 20.76 9.16
CA SER A 7 -16.16 21.20 8.61
C SER A 7 -16.04 21.48 7.10
N TRP A 8 -17.15 21.37 6.36
CA TRP A 8 -17.16 21.66 4.92
C TRP A 8 -16.69 23.09 4.60
N VAL A 9 -16.87 24.05 5.52
CA VAL A 9 -16.40 25.45 5.40
C VAL A 9 -14.87 25.51 5.39
N GLN A 10 -14.21 24.74 6.27
CA GLN A 10 -12.74 24.67 6.30
C GLN A 10 -12.18 24.01 5.04
N VAL A 11 -12.86 22.99 4.52
CA VAL A 11 -12.48 22.34 3.26
C VAL A 11 -12.66 23.29 2.07
N GLN A 12 -13.74 24.06 2.04
CA GLN A 12 -13.94 25.09 1.03
C GLN A 12 -12.83 26.15 1.08
N GLU A 13 -12.41 26.57 2.28
CA GLU A 13 -11.30 27.53 2.44
C GLU A 13 -9.97 26.93 1.95
N TYR A 14 -9.71 25.65 2.26
CA TYR A 14 -8.52 24.95 1.79
C TYR A 14 -8.36 25.01 0.27
N PHE A 15 -9.44 24.71 -0.46
CA PHE A 15 -9.42 24.66 -1.93
C PHE A 15 -9.34 26.03 -2.62
N LYS A 16 -9.39 27.15 -1.88
CA LYS A 16 -9.13 28.48 -2.47
C LYS A 16 -7.66 28.69 -2.80
N SER A 17 -6.76 28.03 -2.06
CA SER A 17 -5.31 28.25 -2.17
C SER A 17 -4.50 26.96 -2.31
N ASN A 18 -5.14 25.78 -2.19
CA ASN A 18 -4.51 24.48 -2.30
C ASN A 18 -5.35 23.57 -3.22
N ASP A 19 -4.72 22.55 -3.80
CA ASP A 19 -5.39 21.60 -4.69
C ASP A 19 -4.84 20.16 -4.57
N LEU A 20 -4.03 19.88 -3.53
CA LEU A 20 -3.45 18.57 -3.29
C LEU A 20 -4.26 17.79 -2.25
N VAL A 21 -4.58 16.54 -2.53
CA VAL A 21 -5.21 15.64 -1.57
C VAL A 21 -4.40 14.35 -1.44
N VAL A 22 -4.08 13.98 -0.21
CA VAL A 22 -3.51 12.67 0.10
C VAL A 22 -4.66 11.67 0.27
N LEU A 23 -4.62 10.60 -0.50
CA LEU A 23 -5.51 9.44 -0.38
C LEU A 23 -4.72 8.27 0.22
N SER A 24 -5.43 7.31 0.80
CA SER A 24 -4.83 6.05 1.21
C SER A 24 -5.80 4.90 1.01
N CYS A 25 -5.24 3.74 0.70
CA CYS A 25 -5.97 2.49 0.57
C CYS A 25 -5.13 1.35 1.13
N GLY A 26 -5.77 0.47 1.88
CA GLY A 26 -5.17 -0.73 2.43
C GLY A 26 -5.88 -1.98 1.96
N SER A 27 -5.92 -2.96 2.86
CA SER A 27 -6.56 -4.26 2.71
C SER A 27 -6.87 -4.86 4.09
N ILE A 28 -7.67 -5.93 4.07
CA ILE A 28 -7.79 -6.88 5.18
C ILE A 28 -7.45 -8.25 4.59
N GLU A 29 -6.26 -8.75 4.90
CA GLU A 29 -5.73 -9.99 4.35
C GLU A 29 -4.74 -10.65 5.29
N GLU A 30 -4.34 -11.87 4.94
CA GLU A 30 -3.33 -12.60 5.69
C GLU A 30 -1.93 -12.00 5.48
N HIS A 31 -1.08 -12.03 6.51
CA HIS A 31 0.32 -11.58 6.47
C HIS A 31 1.22 -12.55 7.27
N GLY A 32 0.98 -13.85 7.07
CA GLY A 32 1.50 -14.91 7.91
C GLY A 32 0.69 -15.09 9.20
N LYS A 33 0.98 -16.17 9.93
CA LYS A 33 0.24 -16.51 11.15
C LYS A 33 0.47 -15.51 12.31
N HIS A 34 1.55 -14.73 12.27
CA HIS A 34 1.99 -13.87 13.38
C HIS A 34 1.53 -12.41 13.27
N ASN A 35 1.29 -11.89 12.07
CA ASN A 35 0.85 -10.50 11.89
C ASN A 35 -0.68 -10.37 11.98
N PRO A 36 -1.19 -9.17 12.30
CA PRO A 36 -2.62 -8.90 12.23
C PRO A 36 -3.09 -8.88 10.77
N LEU A 37 -4.37 -9.12 10.52
CA LEU A 37 -4.92 -9.04 9.15
C LEU A 37 -4.94 -7.63 8.55
N GLY A 38 -4.65 -6.61 9.37
CA GLY A 38 -4.80 -5.20 9.01
C GLY A 38 -3.49 -4.49 8.68
N VAL A 39 -2.39 -5.20 8.42
CA VAL A 39 -1.07 -4.57 8.13
C VAL A 39 -1.23 -3.45 7.09
N ASP A 40 -1.94 -3.76 6.01
CA ASP A 40 -2.13 -2.86 4.88
C ASP A 40 -2.95 -1.60 5.18
N SER A 41 -3.67 -1.55 6.29
CA SER A 41 -4.33 -0.32 6.74
C SER A 41 -3.56 0.35 7.88
N LEU A 42 -3.04 -0.44 8.82
CA LEU A 42 -2.30 0.02 9.99
C LEU A 42 -1.03 0.78 9.60
N VAL A 43 -0.27 0.26 8.64
CA VAL A 43 1.00 0.85 8.22
C VAL A 43 0.75 2.17 7.46
N PRO A 44 -0.11 2.23 6.43
CA PRO A 44 -0.46 3.51 5.81
C PRO A 44 -1.05 4.52 6.78
N ASP A 45 -1.95 4.13 7.69
CA ASP A 45 -2.51 5.06 8.67
C ASP A 45 -1.42 5.70 9.54
N ARG A 46 -0.45 4.91 9.99
CA ARG A 46 0.70 5.42 10.74
C ARG A 46 1.58 6.34 9.90
N LEU A 47 1.81 6.02 8.62
CA LEU A 47 2.52 6.91 7.70
C LEU A 47 1.77 8.24 7.53
N LEU A 48 0.45 8.22 7.42
CA LEU A 48 -0.35 9.44 7.32
C LEU A 48 -0.25 10.30 8.58
N ASP A 49 -0.20 9.69 9.77
CA ASP A 49 0.00 10.42 11.03
C ASP A 49 1.33 11.18 11.00
N LEU A 50 2.40 10.50 10.60
CA LEU A 50 3.73 11.07 10.49
C LEU A 50 3.80 12.15 9.39
N ILE A 51 3.14 11.93 8.24
CA ILE A 51 3.08 12.91 7.15
C ILE A 51 2.32 14.17 7.59
N GLU A 52 1.23 14.03 8.36
CA GLU A 52 0.44 15.15 8.86
C GLU A 52 1.27 16.10 9.75
N GLU A 53 2.21 15.56 10.52
CA GLU A 53 3.13 16.34 11.35
C GLU A 53 4.19 17.08 10.52
N LYS A 54 4.50 16.60 9.31
CA LYS A 54 5.64 17.05 8.50
C LYS A 54 5.26 18.00 7.37
N CYS A 55 4.07 17.88 6.78
CA CYS A 55 3.66 18.76 5.70
C CYS A 55 2.17 19.15 5.75
N SER A 56 1.88 20.36 5.30
CA SER A 56 0.50 20.85 5.21
C SER A 56 -0.20 20.29 3.98
N CYS A 57 -1.08 19.31 4.17
CA CYS A 57 -1.93 18.73 3.13
C CYS A 57 -3.30 18.30 3.69
N LEU A 58 -4.29 18.15 2.80
CA LEU A 58 -5.57 17.53 3.13
C LEU A 58 -5.44 16.01 2.97
N ILE A 59 -5.73 15.25 4.01
CA ILE A 59 -5.66 13.79 4.03
C ILE A 59 -7.08 13.23 4.13
N ALA A 60 -7.49 12.46 3.13
CA ALA A 60 -8.77 11.74 3.14
C ALA A 60 -8.71 10.49 4.05
N PRO A 61 -9.86 9.98 4.52
CA PRO A 61 -9.90 8.72 5.25
C PRO A 61 -9.37 7.55 4.41
N THR A 62 -8.66 6.63 5.05
CA THR A 62 -8.15 5.41 4.43
C THR A 62 -9.29 4.49 4.02
N MET A 63 -9.19 3.95 2.81
CA MET A 63 -10.10 2.93 2.30
C MET A 63 -9.59 1.55 2.75
N PRO A 64 -10.26 0.87 3.69
CA PRO A 64 -9.65 -0.23 4.44
C PRO A 64 -9.72 -1.60 3.75
N TYR A 65 -10.33 -1.70 2.56
CA TYR A 65 -10.50 -2.97 1.84
C TYR A 65 -9.80 -2.93 0.49
N GLY A 66 -9.16 -4.04 0.10
CA GLY A 66 -8.35 -4.12 -1.10
C GLY A 66 -8.81 -5.20 -2.06
N ALA A 67 -8.05 -5.35 -3.15
CA ALA A 67 -8.18 -6.48 -4.05
C ALA A 67 -7.25 -7.62 -3.61
N THR A 68 -7.81 -8.70 -3.10
CA THR A 68 -7.08 -9.80 -2.42
C THR A 68 -7.40 -11.16 -3.04
N ASP A 69 -7.72 -11.16 -4.33
CA ASP A 69 -8.30 -12.29 -5.08
C ASP A 69 -7.57 -13.63 -4.81
N ASP A 70 -6.23 -13.60 -4.71
CA ASP A 70 -5.33 -14.75 -4.51
C ASP A 70 -5.12 -15.14 -3.04
N LEU A 71 -5.55 -14.32 -2.08
CA LEU A 71 -5.43 -14.55 -0.63
C LEU A 71 -6.75 -14.98 0.04
N THR A 72 -7.83 -15.07 -0.74
CA THR A 72 -9.20 -15.35 -0.25
C THR A 72 -9.36 -16.67 0.50
N ALA A 73 -8.46 -17.64 0.29
CA ALA A 73 -8.48 -18.91 1.00
C ALA A 73 -8.04 -18.81 2.47
N TYR A 74 -7.45 -17.68 2.90
CA TYR A 74 -7.09 -17.44 4.28
C TYR A 74 -8.27 -16.88 5.09
N PRO A 75 -8.58 -17.46 6.27
CA PRO A 75 -9.72 -16.99 7.06
C PRO A 75 -9.56 -15.53 7.50
N GLY A 76 -10.59 -14.73 7.22
CA GLY A 76 -10.64 -13.32 7.59
C GLY A 76 -10.18 -12.36 6.49
N THR A 77 -9.53 -12.85 5.42
CA THR A 77 -9.27 -12.06 4.21
C THR A 77 -10.58 -11.61 3.59
N ILE A 78 -10.68 -10.32 3.27
CA ILE A 78 -11.85 -9.72 2.62
C ILE A 78 -11.41 -9.18 1.26
N ASP A 79 -11.97 -9.76 0.20
CA ASP A 79 -11.74 -9.31 -1.17
C ASP A 79 -12.93 -8.51 -1.68
N ILE A 80 -12.68 -7.28 -2.14
CA ILE A 80 -13.68 -6.50 -2.89
C ILE A 80 -13.44 -6.57 -4.41
N GLY A 81 -12.33 -7.15 -4.84
CA GLY A 81 -11.89 -7.28 -6.22
C GLY A 81 -11.33 -5.99 -6.80
N GLN A 82 -10.42 -6.14 -7.77
CA GLN A 82 -9.71 -5.02 -8.42
C GLN A 82 -10.64 -3.96 -9.03
N GLU A 83 -11.76 -4.38 -9.63
CA GLU A 83 -12.66 -3.44 -10.29
C GLU A 83 -13.46 -2.61 -9.30
N THR A 84 -13.97 -3.22 -8.21
CA THR A 84 -14.69 -2.48 -7.16
C THR A 84 -13.74 -1.50 -6.47
N MET A 85 -12.55 -1.96 -6.09
CA MET A 85 -11.49 -1.12 -5.53
C MET A 85 -11.24 0.10 -6.42
N ARG A 86 -11.03 -0.14 -7.73
CA ARG A 86 -10.78 0.91 -8.71
C ARG A 86 -11.95 1.90 -8.79
N LEU A 87 -13.19 1.40 -8.84
CA LEU A 87 -14.38 2.24 -8.94
C LEU A 87 -14.59 3.11 -7.70
N VAL A 88 -14.34 2.57 -6.50
CA VAL A 88 -14.44 3.32 -5.25
C VAL A 88 -13.39 4.43 -5.20
N MET A 89 -12.11 4.10 -5.43
CA MET A 89 -11.02 5.09 -5.39
C MET A 89 -11.16 6.15 -6.49
N GLN A 90 -11.59 5.76 -7.69
CA GLN A 90 -11.89 6.71 -8.77
C GLN A 90 -13.03 7.66 -8.36
N SER A 91 -14.10 7.13 -7.77
CA SER A 91 -15.25 7.94 -7.34
C SER A 91 -14.86 8.94 -6.23
N ILE A 92 -13.98 8.54 -5.31
CA ILE A 92 -13.42 9.42 -4.28
C ILE A 92 -12.62 10.55 -4.95
N ALA A 93 -11.70 10.23 -5.85
CA ALA A 93 -10.89 11.23 -6.55
C ALA A 93 -11.77 12.19 -7.38
N ASP A 94 -12.74 11.67 -8.13
CA ASP A 94 -13.67 12.46 -8.93
C ASP A 94 -14.51 13.40 -8.06
N SER A 95 -15.02 12.93 -6.92
CA SER A 95 -15.77 13.78 -6.00
C SER A 95 -14.91 14.93 -5.44
N LEU A 96 -13.62 14.69 -5.18
CA LEU A 96 -12.71 15.73 -4.69
C LEU A 96 -12.30 16.71 -5.80
N ILE A 97 -12.24 16.26 -7.05
CA ILE A 97 -12.01 17.13 -8.22
C ILE A 97 -13.12 18.18 -8.32
N GLU A 98 -14.38 17.80 -8.11
CA GLU A 98 -15.53 18.74 -8.11
C GLU A 98 -15.42 19.84 -7.04
N HIS A 99 -14.57 19.64 -6.01
CA HIS A 99 -14.31 20.61 -4.96
C HIS A 99 -13.03 21.42 -5.14
N GLY A 100 -12.21 21.10 -6.14
CA GLY A 100 -11.00 21.84 -6.48
C GLY A 100 -9.70 21.05 -6.37
N ALA A 101 -9.74 19.75 -6.04
CA ALA A 101 -8.55 18.91 -6.07
C ALA A 101 -8.03 18.76 -7.51
N LYS A 102 -6.71 18.83 -7.68
CA LYS A 102 -6.02 18.67 -8.97
C LYS A 102 -4.79 17.77 -8.91
N ARG A 103 -4.25 17.56 -7.71
CA ARG A 103 -3.10 16.69 -7.43
C ARG A 103 -3.46 15.69 -6.37
N PHE A 104 -3.11 14.43 -6.59
CA PHE A 104 -3.32 13.35 -5.64
C PHE A 104 -2.00 12.68 -5.30
N VAL A 105 -1.82 12.36 -4.02
CA VAL A 105 -0.78 11.46 -3.54
C VAL A 105 -1.47 10.29 -2.88
N VAL A 106 -1.19 9.07 -3.31
CA VAL A 106 -1.77 7.86 -2.73
C VAL A 106 -0.73 7.15 -1.90
N VAL A 107 -0.99 6.92 -0.62
CA VAL A 107 -0.22 5.99 0.23
C VAL A 107 -0.93 4.63 0.17
N ASN A 108 -0.40 3.74 -0.65
CA ASN A 108 -0.96 2.41 -0.89
C ASN A 108 -0.34 1.37 0.04
N GLY A 109 -1.18 0.65 0.76
CA GLY A 109 -0.85 -0.43 1.69
C GLY A 109 -0.56 -1.78 1.03
N HIS A 110 -1.26 -2.08 -0.07
CA HIS A 110 -1.41 -3.45 -0.60
C HIS A 110 -0.95 -3.60 -2.05
N GLY A 111 -0.27 -4.70 -2.37
CA GLY A 111 0.16 -5.05 -3.73
C GLY A 111 -0.98 -5.19 -4.74
N GLY A 112 -2.10 -5.82 -4.35
CA GLY A 112 -3.26 -6.05 -5.25
C GLY A 112 -3.94 -4.76 -5.72
N ASN A 113 -3.74 -3.66 -4.99
CA ASN A 113 -4.26 -2.33 -5.31
C ASN A 113 -3.45 -1.60 -6.40
N ALA A 114 -2.21 -2.02 -6.69
CA ALA A 114 -1.30 -1.26 -7.55
C ALA A 114 -1.83 -1.10 -8.99
N ASN A 115 -2.26 -2.19 -9.62
CA ASN A 115 -2.81 -2.14 -10.99
C ASN A 115 -4.07 -1.26 -11.10
N PRO A 116 -5.07 -1.38 -10.20
CA PRO A 116 -6.16 -0.42 -10.10
C PRO A 116 -5.72 1.05 -10.03
N LEU A 117 -4.76 1.37 -9.15
CA LEU A 117 -4.27 2.73 -8.93
C LEU A 117 -3.55 3.29 -10.17
N ASP A 118 -2.75 2.48 -10.86
CA ASP A 118 -2.10 2.89 -12.12
C ASP A 118 -3.14 3.26 -13.18
N ARG A 119 -4.23 2.49 -13.28
CA ARG A 119 -5.33 2.80 -14.22
C ARG A 119 -6.03 4.11 -13.88
N ILE A 120 -6.22 4.42 -12.59
CA ILE A 120 -6.78 5.69 -12.14
C ILE A 120 -5.81 6.83 -12.47
N SER A 121 -4.52 6.68 -12.17
CA SER A 121 -3.50 7.70 -12.45
C SER A 121 -3.45 8.06 -13.94
N LEU A 122 -3.45 7.04 -14.82
CA LEU A 122 -3.53 7.25 -16.26
C LEU A 122 -4.82 7.97 -16.69
N ASN A 123 -5.97 7.63 -16.10
CA ASN A 123 -7.24 8.31 -16.40
C ASN A 123 -7.20 9.79 -16.02
N LEU A 124 -6.71 10.08 -14.82
CA LEU A 124 -6.59 11.44 -14.28
C LEU A 124 -5.60 12.28 -15.07
N HIS A 125 -4.45 11.72 -15.44
CA HIS A 125 -3.47 12.41 -16.29
C HIS A 125 -4.10 12.86 -17.60
N ARG A 126 -4.89 12.01 -18.26
CA ARG A 126 -5.54 12.38 -19.53
C ARG A 126 -6.50 13.56 -19.37
N ARG A 127 -7.04 13.75 -18.16
CA ARG A 127 -7.99 14.82 -17.82
C ARG A 127 -7.30 16.09 -17.28
N GLY A 128 -5.97 16.12 -17.23
CA GLY A 128 -5.20 17.28 -16.75
C GLY A 128 -5.00 17.32 -15.23
N TYR A 129 -5.04 16.16 -14.56
CA TYR A 129 -4.79 16.03 -13.13
C TYR A 129 -3.58 15.14 -12.87
N TRP A 130 -2.95 15.30 -11.71
CA TRP A 130 -1.84 14.44 -11.29
C TRP A 130 -2.26 13.43 -10.22
N MET A 131 -1.72 12.22 -10.29
CA MET A 131 -1.76 11.24 -9.20
C MET A 131 -0.42 10.52 -9.09
N ALA A 132 0.26 10.70 -7.96
CA ALA A 132 1.45 9.93 -7.59
C ALA A 132 1.06 8.82 -6.62
N VAL A 133 1.59 7.61 -6.81
CA VAL A 133 1.27 6.44 -6.00
C VAL A 133 2.53 5.96 -5.29
N PHE A 134 2.49 5.91 -3.97
CA PHE A 134 3.52 5.33 -3.12
C PHE A 134 3.04 3.96 -2.64
N ASN A 135 3.58 2.91 -3.24
CA ASN A 135 3.62 1.60 -2.60
C ASN A 135 4.62 1.69 -1.46
N TRP A 136 4.15 1.74 -0.21
CA TRP A 136 5.01 2.11 0.92
C TRP A 136 6.20 1.16 1.05
N TRP A 137 6.00 -0.14 0.83
CA TRP A 137 7.01 -1.19 0.92
C TRP A 137 8.12 -1.02 -0.13
N THR A 138 7.75 -0.67 -1.37
CA THR A 138 8.70 -0.43 -2.46
C THR A 138 9.49 0.85 -2.20
N THR A 139 8.81 1.87 -1.67
CA THR A 139 9.42 3.15 -1.30
C THR A 139 10.44 2.95 -0.18
N ALA A 140 10.05 2.28 0.91
CA ALA A 140 10.93 1.96 2.03
C ALA A 140 12.16 1.15 1.57
N GLY A 141 11.96 0.07 0.80
CA GLY A 141 13.07 -0.74 0.27
C GLY A 141 14.00 0.04 -0.68
N SER A 142 13.48 1.04 -1.40
CA SER A 142 14.31 1.93 -2.24
C SER A 142 15.12 2.94 -1.42
N LEU A 143 14.60 3.38 -0.28
CA LEU A 143 15.29 4.29 0.64
C LEU A 143 16.39 3.57 1.43
N ASN A 144 16.14 2.31 1.80
CA ASN A 144 17.13 1.45 2.41
C ASN A 144 16.93 -0.01 1.95
N PRO A 145 17.86 -0.58 1.16
CA PRO A 145 17.79 -1.96 0.69
C PRO A 145 17.74 -3.01 1.80
N ASP A 146 18.16 -2.68 3.04
CA ASP A 146 18.02 -3.60 4.17
C ASP A 146 16.56 -3.78 4.62
N TRP A 147 15.68 -2.86 4.21
CA TRP A 147 14.23 -2.96 4.40
C TRP A 147 13.54 -3.61 3.21
N ASP A 148 14.26 -4.19 2.25
CA ASP A 148 13.66 -4.89 1.10
C ASP A 148 12.65 -5.95 1.57
N GLY A 149 11.57 -6.07 0.80
CA GLY A 149 10.29 -6.54 1.29
C GLY A 149 9.99 -8.03 1.11
N GLY A 150 8.70 -8.31 1.30
CA GLY A 150 8.06 -9.60 1.17
C GLY A 150 6.74 -9.62 1.97
N HIS A 151 5.77 -10.39 1.51
CA HIS A 151 4.45 -10.54 2.13
C HIS A 151 4.55 -11.19 3.51
N GLY A 152 4.05 -10.54 4.56
CA GLY A 152 4.11 -11.00 5.95
C GLY A 152 5.51 -11.16 6.54
N SER A 153 6.54 -10.79 5.78
CA SER A 153 7.94 -11.06 6.10
C SER A 153 8.52 -10.04 7.09
N PHE A 154 9.86 -10.00 7.21
CA PHE A 154 10.59 -9.01 8.01
C PHE A 154 10.08 -7.57 7.87
N GLN A 155 9.88 -7.07 6.64
CA GLN A 155 9.56 -5.65 6.41
C GLN A 155 8.21 -5.26 7.02
N GLU A 156 7.17 -6.02 6.71
CA GLU A 156 5.82 -5.77 7.22
C GLU A 156 5.73 -6.02 8.73
N THR A 157 6.40 -7.06 9.21
CA THR A 157 6.46 -7.35 10.65
C THR A 157 7.15 -6.21 11.39
N ALA A 158 8.27 -5.67 10.87
CA ALA A 158 8.94 -4.52 11.46
C ALA A 158 8.03 -3.29 11.44
N ALA A 159 7.33 -3.03 10.33
CA ALA A 159 6.39 -1.92 10.25
C ALA A 159 5.26 -2.06 11.29
N VAL A 160 4.67 -3.24 11.47
CA VAL A 160 3.66 -3.50 12.52
C VAL A 160 4.23 -3.29 13.92
N LEU A 161 5.46 -3.76 14.21
CA LEU A 161 6.13 -3.48 15.47
C LEU A 161 6.34 -1.98 15.71
N GLY A 162 6.62 -1.22 14.65
CA GLY A 162 6.72 0.24 14.69
C GLY A 162 5.38 0.94 14.94
N VAL A 163 4.25 0.32 14.57
CA VAL A 163 2.88 0.79 14.83
C VAL A 163 2.44 0.44 16.24
N ASP A 164 2.34 -0.85 16.55
CA ASP A 164 2.00 -1.38 17.87
C ASP A 164 2.60 -2.79 18.04
N PRO A 165 3.64 -2.95 18.88
CA PRO A 165 4.27 -4.25 19.11
C PRO A 165 3.32 -5.35 19.60
N LYS A 166 2.19 -4.99 20.21
CA LYS A 166 1.23 -5.95 20.76
C LYS A 166 0.44 -6.71 19.69
N LEU A 167 0.48 -6.25 18.45
CA LEU A 167 -0.24 -6.86 17.33
C LEU A 167 0.52 -8.04 16.71
N VAL A 168 1.81 -8.21 17.03
CA VAL A 168 2.61 -9.34 16.56
C VAL A 168 2.51 -10.51 17.53
N HIS A 169 2.02 -11.63 17.03
CA HIS A 169 1.80 -12.88 17.77
C HIS A 169 2.97 -13.86 17.54
N TYR A 170 4.04 -13.69 18.32
CA TYR A 170 5.25 -14.52 18.21
C TYR A 170 5.00 -16.01 18.42
N GLU A 171 3.97 -16.38 19.18
CA GLU A 171 3.57 -17.78 19.41
C GLU A 171 3.08 -18.51 18.16
N TYR A 172 2.66 -17.76 17.13
CA TYR A 172 2.22 -18.33 15.86
C TYR A 172 3.30 -18.24 14.77
N MET A 173 4.41 -17.55 15.04
CA MET A 173 5.47 -17.31 14.07
C MET A 173 6.22 -18.60 13.73
N ASP A 174 6.40 -18.84 12.44
CA ASP A 174 6.94 -20.08 11.89
C ASP A 174 7.86 -19.77 10.71
N ASP A 175 8.67 -20.74 10.31
CA ASP A 175 9.57 -20.59 9.16
C ASP A 175 8.77 -20.48 7.85
N GLU A 176 9.40 -19.97 6.79
CA GLU A 176 8.80 -19.89 5.45
C GLU A 176 8.42 -21.30 4.96
N HIS A 177 7.21 -21.47 4.43
CA HIS A 177 6.78 -22.76 3.88
C HIS A 177 6.22 -22.63 2.47
N LEU A 178 7.17 -22.61 1.52
CA LEU A 178 6.91 -22.63 0.09
C LEU A 178 6.84 -24.07 -0.44
N VAL A 179 5.76 -24.38 -1.16
CA VAL A 179 5.56 -25.67 -1.82
C VAL A 179 5.34 -25.51 -3.33
N ASP A 180 5.78 -26.51 -4.09
CA ASP A 180 5.58 -26.59 -5.53
C ASP A 180 4.18 -27.15 -5.81
N ASP A 181 3.18 -26.28 -5.90
CA ASP A 181 1.78 -26.64 -6.10
C ASP A 181 1.42 -26.94 -7.57
N VAL A 182 2.23 -26.49 -8.53
CA VAL A 182 2.01 -26.73 -9.97
C VAL A 182 2.64 -28.06 -10.40
N SER A 183 3.97 -28.16 -10.40
CA SER A 183 4.70 -29.40 -10.69
C SER A 183 6.18 -29.26 -10.34
N SER A 184 6.89 -30.39 -10.24
CA SER A 184 8.35 -30.40 -10.03
C SER A 184 9.17 -29.78 -11.18
N THR A 185 8.55 -29.58 -12.36
CA THR A 185 9.21 -28.92 -13.51
C THR A 185 8.88 -27.43 -13.60
N LEU A 186 7.95 -26.94 -12.76
CA LEU A 186 7.52 -25.55 -12.65
C LEU A 186 7.46 -25.16 -11.16
N PRO A 187 8.61 -25.22 -10.44
CA PRO A 187 8.59 -24.98 -9.01
C PRO A 187 8.20 -23.53 -8.69
N THR A 188 7.63 -23.32 -7.52
CA THR A 188 7.22 -22.00 -7.02
C THR A 188 8.44 -21.09 -6.86
N ALA A 189 8.32 -19.83 -7.28
CA ALA A 189 9.43 -18.87 -7.31
C ALA A 189 9.02 -17.49 -6.78
N GLY A 190 8.62 -17.43 -5.52
CA GLY A 190 8.07 -16.22 -4.93
C GLY A 190 6.55 -16.13 -5.08
N PHE A 191 6.02 -14.92 -4.89
CA PHE A 191 4.59 -14.63 -5.01
C PHE A 191 4.18 -14.51 -6.47
N ASP A 192 3.10 -15.15 -6.92
CA ASP A 192 2.63 -15.12 -8.33
C ASP A 192 3.61 -15.68 -9.39
N TYR A 193 4.71 -16.35 -9.05
CA TYR A 193 5.67 -16.84 -10.05
C TYR A 193 6.00 -18.32 -9.92
N VAL A 194 6.25 -18.94 -11.07
CA VAL A 194 6.92 -20.25 -11.18
C VAL A 194 8.24 -20.08 -11.92
N LYS A 195 9.22 -20.94 -11.63
CA LYS A 195 10.48 -20.99 -12.37
C LYS A 195 10.33 -21.90 -13.60
N PHE A 196 10.80 -21.43 -14.75
CA PHE A 196 10.89 -22.22 -15.97
C PHE A 196 12.21 -21.93 -16.69
N GLY A 197 13.10 -22.92 -16.72
CA GLY A 197 14.47 -22.75 -17.22
C GLY A 197 15.23 -21.68 -16.43
N GLU A 198 15.73 -20.68 -17.13
CA GLU A 198 16.54 -19.57 -16.60
C GLU A 198 15.70 -18.38 -16.11
N SER A 199 14.38 -18.41 -16.28
CA SER A 199 13.47 -17.31 -15.96
C SER A 199 12.40 -17.72 -14.96
N THR A 200 11.75 -16.72 -14.37
CA THR A 200 10.44 -16.88 -13.74
C THR A 200 9.35 -16.45 -14.72
N VAL A 201 8.15 -17.01 -14.55
CA VAL A 201 6.95 -16.71 -15.34
C VAL A 201 5.82 -16.42 -14.37
N ARG A 202 5.11 -15.30 -14.59
CA ARG A 202 3.98 -14.93 -13.74
C ARG A 202 2.81 -15.87 -13.99
N MET A 203 2.24 -16.40 -12.92
CA MET A 203 1.10 -17.31 -12.92
C MET A 203 0.33 -17.14 -11.61
N PHE A 204 -0.85 -16.50 -11.69
CA PHE A 204 -1.76 -16.35 -10.56
C PHE A 204 -2.30 -17.71 -10.13
N ARG A 205 -2.26 -17.95 -8.82
CA ARG A 205 -2.68 -19.17 -8.14
C ARG A 205 -3.24 -18.76 -6.78
N ASP A 206 -3.99 -19.65 -6.15
CA ASP A 206 -4.40 -19.46 -4.76
C ASP A 206 -3.15 -19.47 -3.87
N THR A 207 -2.84 -18.38 -3.17
CA THR A 207 -1.62 -18.27 -2.36
C THR A 207 -1.53 -19.35 -1.30
N ARG A 208 -2.66 -19.87 -0.82
CA ARG A 208 -2.68 -20.96 0.17
C ARG A 208 -2.25 -22.31 -0.40
N SER A 209 -2.27 -22.50 -1.72
CA SER A 209 -1.77 -23.74 -2.33
C SER A 209 -0.25 -23.84 -2.23
N TYR A 210 0.47 -22.72 -2.24
CA TYR A 210 1.94 -22.70 -2.29
C TYR A 210 2.64 -22.04 -1.11
N ALA A 211 1.99 -21.17 -0.33
CA ALA A 211 2.58 -20.46 0.79
C ALA A 211 1.83 -20.73 2.10
N THR A 212 1.66 -22.00 2.48
CA THR A 212 0.70 -22.44 3.52
C THR A 212 0.82 -21.82 4.93
N ASN A 213 1.97 -21.23 5.26
CA ASN A 213 2.24 -20.51 6.51
C ASN A 213 1.90 -19.01 6.41
N GLY A 214 1.73 -18.52 5.19
CA GLY A 214 1.17 -17.24 4.85
C GLY A 214 2.10 -16.06 4.73
N TRP A 215 3.40 -16.29 4.81
CA TRP A 215 4.38 -15.23 4.59
C TRP A 215 5.45 -15.72 3.62
N LEU A 216 5.97 -14.78 2.85
CA LEU A 216 6.97 -14.99 1.82
C LEU A 216 7.95 -13.81 1.78
N GLY A 217 9.25 -14.08 1.87
CA GLY A 217 10.24 -13.00 1.82
C GLY A 217 11.65 -13.46 2.15
N LYS A 218 12.63 -12.63 1.82
CA LYS A 218 14.05 -12.98 1.96
C LYS A 218 14.52 -13.04 3.42
N LYS A 219 13.96 -12.18 4.28
CA LYS A 219 14.33 -12.04 5.69
C LYS A 219 13.20 -12.53 6.58
N HIS A 220 13.58 -13.26 7.62
CA HIS A 220 12.62 -13.91 8.50
C HIS A 220 11.93 -12.88 9.41
N PRO A 221 10.61 -12.97 9.69
CA PRO A 221 9.89 -12.07 10.59
C PRO A 221 10.54 -11.86 11.97
N LYS A 222 11.11 -12.92 12.57
CA LYS A 222 11.92 -12.87 13.83
C LYS A 222 13.05 -11.85 13.84
N GLU A 223 13.57 -11.46 12.68
CA GLU A 223 14.64 -10.46 12.58
C GLU A 223 14.11 -9.03 12.80
N ALA A 224 12.79 -8.83 12.72
CA ALA A 224 12.15 -7.53 12.86
C ALA A 224 12.22 -7.01 14.31
N THR A 225 12.45 -5.71 14.44
CA THR A 225 12.49 -5.01 15.73
C THR A 225 11.64 -3.74 15.68
N VAL A 226 11.26 -3.24 16.86
CA VAL A 226 10.49 -2.00 17.00
C VAL A 226 11.29 -0.82 16.44
N GLU A 227 12.59 -0.78 16.73
CA GLU A 227 13.48 0.30 16.32
C GLU A 227 13.59 0.40 14.79
N VAL A 228 13.76 -0.75 14.12
CA VAL A 228 13.77 -0.80 12.65
C VAL A 228 12.43 -0.36 12.06
N GLY A 229 11.32 -0.81 12.66
CA GLY A 229 9.98 -0.41 12.26
C GLY A 229 9.77 1.10 12.32
N GLN A 230 10.12 1.71 13.45
CA GLN A 230 10.00 3.15 13.67
C GLN A 230 10.89 3.95 12.71
N GLU A 231 12.16 3.56 12.56
CA GLU A 231 13.09 4.21 11.63
C GLU A 231 12.58 4.14 10.18
N MET A 232 12.07 2.98 9.76
CA MET A 232 11.53 2.77 8.42
C MET A 232 10.31 3.66 8.16
N LEU A 233 9.36 3.70 9.09
CA LEU A 233 8.13 4.49 8.97
C LEU A 233 8.43 5.99 8.95
N ASP A 234 9.28 6.46 9.87
CA ASP A 234 9.68 7.87 9.95
C ASP A 234 10.40 8.32 8.68
N THR A 235 11.37 7.52 8.21
CA THR A 235 12.15 7.82 7.00
C THR A 235 11.27 7.83 5.75
N THR A 236 10.32 6.88 5.65
CA THR A 236 9.37 6.80 4.54
C THR A 236 8.41 7.99 4.55
N ALA A 237 7.88 8.36 5.71
CA ALA A 237 7.02 9.53 5.87
C ALA A 237 7.75 10.84 5.54
N ASP A 238 9.00 11.00 5.98
CA ASP A 238 9.85 12.14 5.64
C ASP A 238 10.07 12.27 4.13
N TYR A 239 10.31 11.14 3.45
CA TYR A 239 10.46 11.13 2.00
C TYR A 239 9.16 11.54 1.29
N ILE A 240 8.02 10.98 1.67
CA ILE A 240 6.72 11.29 1.08
C ILE A 240 6.34 12.76 1.35
N ALA A 241 6.59 13.28 2.55
CA ALA A 241 6.33 14.68 2.89
C ALA A 241 7.14 15.65 2.01
N ARG A 242 8.44 15.38 1.81
CA ARG A 242 9.28 16.18 0.90
C ARG A 242 8.80 16.10 -0.54
N PHE A 243 8.38 14.92 -0.99
CA PHE A 243 7.78 14.78 -2.32
C PHE A 243 6.50 15.61 -2.45
N ILE A 244 5.60 15.57 -1.46
CA ILE A 244 4.35 16.34 -1.45
C ILE A 244 4.65 17.84 -1.62
N ASP A 245 5.64 18.38 -0.92
CA ASP A 245 5.97 19.79 -0.99
C ASP A 245 6.52 20.20 -2.37
N GLU A 246 7.39 19.38 -2.97
CA GLU A 246 7.85 19.59 -4.35
C GLU A 246 6.68 19.49 -5.34
N PHE A 247 5.84 18.47 -5.19
CA PHE A 247 4.76 18.14 -6.10
C PHE A 247 3.69 19.22 -6.20
N LYS A 248 3.45 19.99 -5.12
CA LYS A 248 2.57 21.17 -5.13
C LYS A 248 3.01 22.21 -6.16
N THR A 249 4.30 22.30 -6.45
CA THR A 249 4.88 23.31 -7.36
C THR A 249 4.88 22.86 -8.82
N VAL A 250 4.73 21.55 -9.07
CA VAL A 250 4.77 20.96 -10.41
C VAL A 250 3.58 21.46 -11.25
N PRO A 251 3.79 22.01 -12.46
CA PRO A 251 2.70 22.40 -13.34
C PRO A 251 1.74 21.25 -13.65
N LEU A 252 0.44 21.54 -13.76
CA LEU A 252 -0.57 20.52 -14.12
C LEU A 252 -0.33 20.00 -15.55
N PRO A 253 -0.64 18.73 -15.84
CA PRO A 253 -0.47 18.17 -17.16
C PRO A 253 -1.52 18.76 -18.13
N PRO A 254 -1.25 18.77 -19.45
CA PRO A 254 -2.25 19.17 -20.42
C PRO A 254 -3.38 18.15 -20.48
N VAL A 255 -4.59 18.61 -20.82
CA VAL A 255 -5.72 17.72 -21.14
C VAL A 255 -5.45 17.03 -22.47
N LEU A 256 -5.40 15.69 -22.46
CA LEU A 256 -5.11 14.88 -23.63
C LEU A 256 -6.42 14.55 -24.37
N LYS A 257 -6.58 15.08 -25.58
CA LYS A 257 -7.71 14.74 -26.45
C LYS A 257 -7.55 13.30 -26.98
N LYS A 258 -8.66 12.56 -27.05
CA LYS A 258 -8.72 11.27 -27.75
C LYS A 258 -8.71 11.48 -29.26
#